data_AF-A0A1Q7ENX1-F1
#
_entry.id   AF-A0A1Q7ENX1-F1
#
_cell.length_a   1.000
_cell.length_b   1.000
_cell.length_c   1.000
_cell.angle_alpha   90.00
_cell.angle_beta   90.00
_cell.angle_gamma   90.00
#
_symmetry.space_group_name_H-M   'P 1'
#
loop_
_entity.id
_entity.type
_entity.pdbx_description
1 polymer ?
#
loop_
_entity_poly.entity_id
_entity_poly.type
_entity_poly.pdbx_seq_one_letter_code
_entity_poly.pdbx_strand_id
1 'polypeptide(L)'
;MEIARLALILLAGVLAAGCAIAAGSRPSDPGVIGAIITYIDAHDGYMVVEWPGGRTLITMDQRALGHYRVGDDVALDGALRPIPRR
;
A
#
# COMPACT_ATOMS: atom_id res chain seq x y z
N MET A 1 45.71 -1.92 17.45
CA MET A 1 44.78 -2.71 16.62
C MET A 1 43.34 -2.34 17.00
N GLU A 2 42.82 -1.17 16.63
CA GLU A 2 41.49 -0.73 17.13
C GLU A 2 40.63 0.05 16.11
N ILE A 3 40.96 0.00 14.81
CA ILE A 3 40.20 0.74 13.78
C ILE A 3 39.09 -0.13 13.16
N ALA A 4 39.16 -1.47 13.32
CA ALA A 4 38.26 -2.40 12.65
C ALA A 4 36.86 -2.54 13.28
N ARG A 5 36.63 -2.02 14.50
CA ARG A 5 35.33 -2.19 15.21
C ARG A 5 34.33 -1.06 14.97
N LEU A 6 34.77 0.11 14.52
CA LEU A 6 33.88 1.25 14.28
C LEU A 6 33.19 1.21 12.90
N ALA A 7 33.76 0.49 11.93
CA ALA A 7 33.18 0.40 10.59
C ALA A 7 31.93 -0.48 10.51
N LEU A 8 31.73 -1.42 11.45
CA LEU A 8 30.63 -2.37 11.40
C LEU A 8 29.29 -1.79 11.90
N ILE A 9 29.33 -0.73 12.72
CA ILE A 9 28.11 -0.14 13.31
C ILE A 9 27.45 0.85 12.34
N LEU A 10 28.21 1.50 11.46
CA LEU A 10 27.69 2.49 10.52
C LEU A 10 26.86 1.88 9.37
N LEU A 11 27.08 0.61 9.01
CA LEU A 11 26.30 -0.05 7.96
C LEU A 11 24.91 -0.56 8.41
N ALA A 12 24.69 -0.74 9.71
CA ALA A 12 23.40 -1.21 10.23
C ALA A 12 22.34 -0.11 10.33
N GLY A 13 22.74 1.17 10.37
CA GLY A 13 21.81 2.30 10.47
C GLY A 13 21.11 2.66 9.16
N VAL A 14 21.72 2.34 8.01
CA VAL A 14 21.19 2.73 6.70
C VAL A 14 20.17 1.74 6.14
N LEU A 15 20.21 0.47 6.57
CA LEU A 15 19.22 -0.53 6.11
C LEU A 15 17.84 -0.39 6.79
N ALA A 16 17.74 0.33 7.90
CA ALA A 16 16.45 0.59 8.56
C ALA A 16 15.64 1.73 7.93
N ALA A 17 16.21 2.45 6.95
CA ALA A 17 15.53 3.57 6.28
C ALA A 17 14.68 3.14 5.06
N GLY A 18 14.71 1.86 4.66
CA GLY A 18 14.10 1.40 3.40
C GLY A 18 12.63 0.97 3.47
N CYS A 19 12.02 0.85 4.65
CA CYS A 19 10.63 0.38 4.81
C CYS A 19 9.72 1.37 5.54
N ALA A 20 10.04 2.66 5.49
CA ALA A 20 9.01 3.68 5.68
C ALA A 20 8.19 3.75 4.39
N ILE A 21 7.40 2.70 4.14
CA ILE A 21 6.20 2.83 3.31
C ILE A 21 5.50 4.03 3.92
N ALA A 22 5.32 5.10 3.15
CA ALA A 22 4.48 6.21 3.52
C ALA A 22 3.08 5.64 3.78
N ALA A 23 2.87 5.19 5.01
CA ALA A 23 1.58 4.75 5.51
C ALA A 23 0.79 6.04 5.62
N GLY A 24 0.11 6.36 4.52
CA GLY A 24 -0.86 7.42 4.49
C GLY A 24 -1.71 7.38 5.74
N SER A 25 -1.83 8.52 6.42
CA SER A 25 -2.60 8.66 7.66
C SER A 25 -3.98 8.04 7.43
N ARG A 26 -4.20 6.83 7.99
CA ARG A 26 -5.48 6.14 7.85
C ARG A 26 -6.57 7.09 8.36
N PRO A 27 -7.66 7.31 7.63
CA PRO A 27 -8.77 8.08 8.14
C PRO A 27 -9.29 7.35 9.37
N SER A 28 -9.27 8.02 10.52
CA SER A 28 -9.84 7.51 11.77
C SER A 28 -11.37 7.43 11.73
N ASP A 29 -11.97 7.87 10.62
CA ASP A 29 -13.39 7.89 10.38
C ASP A 29 -13.80 6.56 9.70
N PRO A 30 -14.85 5.85 10.18
CA PRO A 30 -15.39 4.68 9.50
C PRO A 30 -16.02 4.99 8.13
N GLY A 31 -15.91 6.24 7.67
CA GLY A 31 -16.39 6.72 6.39
C GLY A 31 -15.81 5.98 5.18
N VAL A 32 -16.58 6.02 4.11
CA VAL A 32 -16.18 5.54 2.78
C VAL A 32 -15.10 6.46 2.24
N ILE A 33 -13.95 5.90 1.90
CA ILE A 33 -12.82 6.62 1.30
C ILE A 33 -12.90 6.42 -0.22
N GLY A 34 -13.01 7.51 -0.98
CA GLY A 34 -12.84 7.45 -2.43
C GLY A 34 -11.38 7.25 -2.80
N ALA A 35 -11.10 6.24 -3.62
CA ALA A 35 -9.78 5.93 -4.13
C ALA A 35 -9.84 5.65 -5.64
N ILE A 36 -8.73 5.83 -6.35
CA ILE A 36 -8.61 5.55 -7.79
C ILE A 36 -7.64 4.39 -7.96
N ILE A 37 -7.99 3.41 -8.79
CA ILE A 37 -7.11 2.29 -9.09
C ILE A 37 -6.02 2.76 -10.06
N THR A 38 -4.77 2.72 -9.64
CA THR A 38 -3.62 3.17 -10.45
C THR A 38 -2.88 2.02 -11.12
N TYR A 39 -3.00 0.81 -10.56
CA TYR A 39 -2.35 -0.38 -11.10
C TYR A 39 -3.08 -1.66 -10.67
N ILE A 40 -3.07 -2.68 -11.51
CA ILE A 40 -3.62 -4.02 -11.21
C ILE A 40 -2.63 -5.06 -11.70
N ASP A 41 -2.30 -6.01 -10.84
CA ASP A 41 -1.65 -7.26 -11.21
C ASP A 41 -2.57 -8.43 -10.84
N ALA A 42 -3.31 -8.90 -11.83
CA ALA A 42 -4.20 -10.05 -11.68
C ALA A 42 -3.44 -11.38 -11.58
N HIS A 43 -2.16 -11.43 -11.99
CA HIS A 43 -1.34 -12.64 -11.84
C HIS A 43 -0.91 -12.81 -10.39
N ASP A 44 -0.42 -11.73 -9.77
CA ASP A 44 0.05 -11.74 -8.38
C ASP A 44 -1.08 -11.50 -7.36
N GLY A 45 -2.30 -11.17 -7.82
CA GLY A 45 -3.47 -11.07 -6.94
C GLY A 45 -3.51 -9.77 -6.14
N TYR A 46 -3.05 -8.64 -6.70
CA TYR A 46 -3.17 -7.34 -6.05
C TYR A 46 -3.56 -6.20 -7.00
N MET A 47 -4.07 -5.13 -6.40
CA MET A 47 -4.20 -3.83 -7.05
C MET A 47 -3.61 -2.73 -6.18
N VAL A 48 -3.24 -1.63 -6.80
CA VAL A 48 -2.75 -0.43 -6.14
C VAL A 48 -3.75 0.68 -6.36
N VAL A 49 -4.13 1.32 -5.26
CA VAL A 49 -5.09 2.42 -5.24
C VAL A 49 -4.44 3.68 -4.67
N GLU A 50 -4.84 4.83 -5.18
CA GLU A 50 -4.45 6.13 -4.68
C GLU A 50 -5.67 6.82 -4.07
N TRP A 51 -5.53 7.32 -2.85
CA TRP A 51 -6.58 8.00 -2.10
C TRP A 51 -5.97 9.19 -1.34
N PRO A 52 -6.75 10.10 -0.74
CA PRO A 52 -6.22 11.34 -0.16
C PRO A 52 -5.10 11.18 0.89
N GLY A 53 -5.04 10.04 1.59
CA GLY A 53 -3.94 9.76 2.52
C GLY A 53 -2.70 9.15 1.87
N GLY A 54 -2.79 8.62 0.65
CA GLY A 54 -1.64 8.11 -0.10
C GLY A 54 -1.96 6.91 -0.96
N ARG A 55 -0.92 6.13 -1.26
CA ARG A 55 -1.04 4.92 -2.09
C ARG A 55 -1.14 3.68 -1.22
N THR A 56 -1.99 2.74 -1.59
CA THR A 56 -2.19 1.49 -0.84
C THR A 56 -2.26 0.31 -1.80
N LEU A 57 -1.59 -0.77 -1.42
CA LEU A 57 -1.69 -2.07 -2.10
C LEU A 57 -2.79 -2.88 -1.42
N ILE A 58 -3.69 -3.43 -2.22
CA ILE A 58 -4.79 -4.27 -1.78
C ILE A 58 -4.63 -5.63 -2.46
N THR A 59 -4.40 -6.66 -1.65
CA THR A 59 -4.37 -8.06 -2.11
C THR A 59 -5.79 -8.63 -2.08
N MET A 60 -6.19 -9.32 -3.13
CA MET A 60 -7.49 -9.99 -3.20
C MET A 60 -7.46 -11.15 -4.21
N ASP A 61 -8.53 -11.93 -4.25
CA ASP A 61 -8.68 -13.02 -5.20
C ASP A 61 -8.59 -12.54 -6.66
N GLN A 62 -7.95 -13.34 -7.52
CA GLN A 62 -7.74 -13.00 -8.94
C GLN A 62 -9.06 -12.82 -9.70
N ARG A 63 -10.10 -13.61 -9.37
CA ARG A 63 -11.43 -13.45 -10.00
C ARG A 63 -12.06 -12.15 -9.58
N ALA A 64 -11.89 -11.76 -8.31
CA ALA A 64 -12.35 -10.47 -7.81
C ALA A 64 -11.65 -9.30 -8.56
N LEU A 65 -10.33 -9.38 -8.77
CA LEU A 65 -9.57 -8.39 -9.54
C LEU A 65 -10.04 -8.26 -10.99
N GLY A 66 -10.53 -9.34 -11.60
CA GLY A 66 -11.06 -9.33 -12.96
C GLY A 66 -12.21 -8.35 -13.18
N HIS A 67 -12.90 -7.95 -12.11
CA HIS A 67 -14.01 -6.98 -12.14
C HIS A 67 -13.55 -5.51 -12.08
N TYR A 68 -12.28 -5.24 -11.81
CA TYR A 68 -11.75 -3.88 -11.68
C TYR A 68 -10.94 -3.46 -12.92
N ARG A 69 -10.83 -2.15 -13.15
CA ARG A 69 -9.96 -1.56 -14.17
C ARG A 69 -9.12 -0.43 -13.59
N VAL A 70 -7.93 -0.25 -14.15
CA VAL A 70 -7.10 0.93 -13.86
C VAL A 70 -7.86 2.18 -14.31
N GLY A 71 -7.93 3.18 -13.44
CA GLY A 71 -8.71 4.40 -13.61
C GLY A 71 -10.10 4.36 -12.96
N ASP A 72 -10.59 3.19 -12.52
CA ASP A 72 -11.87 3.12 -11.83
C ASP A 72 -11.78 3.76 -10.43
N ASP A 73 -12.86 4.44 -10.04
CA ASP A 73 -13.07 4.80 -8.64
C ASP A 73 -13.42 3.54 -7.82
N VAL A 74 -12.87 3.43 -6.63
CA VAL A 74 -13.20 2.38 -5.67
C VAL A 74 -13.44 3.01 -4.31
N ALA A 75 -14.52 2.56 -3.67
CA ALA A 75 -14.84 2.92 -2.30
C ALA A 75 -14.06 1.99 -1.37
N LEU A 76 -13.32 2.54 -0.42
CA LEU A 76 -12.65 1.78 0.63
C LEU A 76 -13.33 2.00 1.98
N ASP A 77 -13.35 0.98 2.83
CA ASP A 77 -13.71 1.13 4.25
C ASP A 77 -12.55 1.77 5.05
N GLY A 78 -12.78 2.10 6.33
CA GLY A 78 -11.73 2.64 7.21
C GLY A 78 -10.55 1.69 7.46
N ALA A 79 -10.64 0.42 7.05
CA ALA A 79 -9.55 -0.55 7.05
C ALA A 79 -8.86 -0.67 5.68
N LEU A 80 -9.16 0.24 4.73
CA LEU A 80 -8.65 0.27 3.35
C LEU A 80 -9.03 -0.98 2.53
N ARG A 81 -10.15 -1.61 2.84
CA ARG A 81 -10.69 -2.73 2.07
C ARG A 81 -11.69 -2.23 1.03
N PRO A 82 -11.68 -2.76 -0.21
CA PRO A 82 -12.66 -2.38 -1.22
C PRO A 82 -14.07 -2.74 -0.77
N ILE A 83 -15.01 -1.81 -0.94
CA ILE A 83 -16.43 -2.02 -0.74
C ILE A 83 -17.00 -2.48 -2.09
N PRO A 84 -17.56 -3.71 -2.19
CA PRO A 84 -18.12 -4.21 -3.44
C PRO A 84 -19.23 -3.28 -3.95
N ARG A 85 -19.15 -2.89 -5.22
CA ARG A 85 -20.27 -2.22 -5.90
C ARG A 85 -21.37 -3.27 -6.12
N ARG A 86 -22.57 -3.03 -5.57
CA ARG A 86 -23.76 -3.85 -5.82
C ARG A 86 -24.27 -3.68 -7.24
#